data_AF-A0A925GLY6-F1
#
_entry.id   AF-A0A925GLY6-F1
#
_cell.length_a   1.000
_cell.length_b   1.000
_cell.length_c   1.000
_cell.angle_alpha   90.00
_cell.angle_beta   90.00
_cell.angle_gamma   90.00
#
_symmetry.space_group_name_H-M   'P 1'
#
loop_
_entity.id
_entity.type
_entity.pdbx_description
1 polymer ?
#
loop_
_entity_poly.entity_id
_entity_poly.type
_entity_poly.pdbx_seq_one_letter_code
_entity_poly.pdbx_strand_id
1 'polypeptide(L)'
;MKAKLMWVAGLAWLGGHAPARADDSKEKIVREFSLSGEAGASTLAVFNINGFVRVAGYAGDKVMLEVQKTLSADDRETLEKGKSEFKLRFEQAGDSV
;
A
#
# COMPACT_ATOMS: atom_id res chain seq x y z
N MET A 1 14.49 8.41 66.07
CA MET A 1 15.83 8.69 65.49
C MET A 1 16.52 7.38 65.19
N LYS A 2 17.29 7.36 64.08
CA LYS A 2 18.29 6.37 63.62
C LYS A 2 17.78 5.19 62.79
N ALA A 3 18.27 5.21 61.54
CA ALA A 3 18.08 4.27 60.45
C ALA A 3 19.00 3.04 60.53
N LYS A 4 18.67 1.96 59.79
CA LYS A 4 19.65 1.27 58.93
C LYS A 4 19.00 0.34 57.88
N LEU A 5 19.27 0.71 56.62
CA LEU A 5 19.42 -0.06 55.37
C LEU A 5 19.86 -1.53 55.60
N MET A 6 19.48 -2.58 54.83
CA MET A 6 19.66 -2.74 53.37
C MET A 6 19.25 -4.18 52.88
N TRP A 7 19.09 -4.36 51.54
CA TRP A 7 19.05 -5.61 50.71
C TRP A 7 17.70 -6.35 50.60
N VAL A 8 17.13 -6.81 49.47
CA VAL A 8 17.46 -6.99 48.03
C VAL A 8 16.14 -7.12 47.27
N ALA A 9 16.05 -6.60 46.04
CA ALA A 9 15.32 -7.27 44.95
C ALA A 9 15.72 -6.62 43.61
N GLY A 10 16.67 -7.25 42.92
CA GLY A 10 16.87 -6.98 41.51
C GLY A 10 15.62 -7.39 40.75
N LEU A 11 14.91 -6.42 40.18
CA LEU A 11 14.02 -6.69 39.06
C LEU A 11 14.77 -6.23 37.82
N ALA A 12 15.50 -7.17 37.22
CA ALA A 12 15.98 -7.02 35.87
C ALA A 12 14.76 -6.66 35.00
N TRP A 13 14.76 -5.43 34.50
CA TRP A 13 13.84 -5.02 33.44
C TRP A 13 14.29 -5.78 32.19
N LEU A 14 13.84 -7.03 32.08
CA LEU A 14 13.88 -7.78 30.84
C LEU A 14 12.95 -7.02 29.90
N GLY A 15 13.52 -6.05 29.18
CA GLY A 15 12.90 -5.44 28.02
C GLY A 15 12.64 -6.56 27.02
N GLY A 16 11.45 -7.16 27.12
CA GLY A 16 10.99 -8.13 26.16
C GLY A 16 11.02 -7.46 24.79
N HIS A 17 11.94 -7.92 23.94
CA HIS A 17 11.91 -7.63 22.53
C HIS A 17 10.60 -8.24 22.00
N ALA A 18 9.54 -7.44 21.92
CA ALA A 18 8.35 -7.85 21.20
C ALA A 18 8.81 -8.19 19.77
N PRO A 19 8.38 -9.32 19.19
CA PRO A 19 8.72 -9.62 17.81
C PRO A 19 8.24 -8.45 16.95
N ALA A 20 9.12 -7.92 16.10
CA ALA A 20 8.72 -7.00 15.05
C ALA A 20 7.63 -7.70 14.24
N ARG A 21 6.39 -7.22 14.40
CA ARG A 21 5.27 -7.79 13.67
C ARG A 21 5.44 -7.32 12.24
N ALA A 22 5.54 -8.26 11.30
CA ALA A 22 5.42 -7.93 9.89
C ALA A 22 4.08 -7.19 9.70
N ASP A 23 4.19 -5.90 9.42
CA ASP A 23 3.04 -5.01 9.34
C ASP A 23 2.70 -4.84 7.85
N ASP A 24 1.45 -5.15 7.49
CA ASP A 24 0.93 -4.99 6.14
C ASP A 24 0.04 -3.75 6.06
N SER A 25 0.21 -2.95 5.02
CA SER A 25 -0.69 -1.88 4.63
C SER A 25 -1.46 -2.29 3.39
N LYS A 26 -2.80 -2.30 3.50
CA LYS A 26 -3.71 -2.65 2.40
C LYS A 26 -4.54 -1.44 2.02
N GLU A 27 -4.62 -1.17 0.72
CA GLU A 27 -5.41 -0.07 0.18
C GLU A 27 -6.19 -0.54 -1.04
N LYS A 28 -7.48 -0.19 -1.08
CA LYS A 28 -8.32 -0.34 -2.26
C LYS A 28 -8.47 1.02 -2.94
N ILE A 29 -8.06 1.10 -4.20
CA ILE A 29 -8.13 2.32 -5.01
C ILE A 29 -9.12 2.07 -6.14
N VAL A 30 -10.12 2.94 -6.28
CA VAL A 30 -11.08 2.92 -7.39
C VAL A 30 -10.95 4.21 -8.17
N ARG A 31 -10.86 4.09 -9.50
CA ARG A 31 -10.80 5.22 -10.43
C ARG A 31 -11.71 4.95 -11.62
N GLU A 32 -12.27 6.01 -12.15
CA GLU A 32 -13.02 6.01 -13.40
C GLU A 32 -12.38 7.04 -14.33
N PHE A 33 -12.19 6.64 -15.59
CA PHE A 33 -11.73 7.52 -16.65
C PHE A 33 -12.77 7.51 -17.76
N SER A 34 -13.34 8.67 -18.07
CA SER A 34 -14.20 8.79 -19.24
C SER A 34 -13.34 8.78 -20.50
N LEU A 35 -13.79 8.05 -21.51
CA LEU A 35 -13.18 8.10 -22.84
C LEU A 35 -13.48 9.46 -23.49
N SER A 36 -12.50 9.99 -24.22
CA SER A 36 -12.63 11.26 -24.94
C SER A 36 -13.26 11.09 -26.33
N GLY A 37 -13.34 9.85 -26.82
CA GLY A 37 -13.95 9.49 -28.10
C GLY A 37 -14.78 8.21 -28.02
N GLU A 38 -15.19 7.70 -29.17
CA GLU A 38 -15.94 6.44 -29.24
C GLU A 38 -15.09 5.27 -28.73
N ALA A 39 -15.70 4.35 -27.98
CA ALA A 39 -14.99 3.22 -27.39
C ALA A 39 -14.28 2.33 -28.43
N GLY A 40 -14.88 2.17 -29.62
CA GLY A 40 -14.28 1.41 -30.73
C GLY A 40 -13.06 2.08 -31.39
N ALA A 41 -12.85 3.36 -31.13
CA ALA A 41 -11.72 4.15 -31.62
C ALA A 41 -10.74 4.55 -30.50
N SER A 42 -10.95 4.09 -29.26
CA SER A 42 -10.11 4.41 -28.11
C SER A 42 -9.11 3.30 -27.81
N THR A 43 -7.99 3.65 -27.15
CA THR A 43 -6.95 2.68 -26.78
C THR A 43 -6.75 2.63 -25.27
N LEU A 44 -6.70 1.42 -24.71
CA LEU A 44 -6.28 1.19 -23.32
C LEU A 44 -4.88 0.53 -23.34
N ALA A 45 -3.90 1.18 -22.72
CA ALA A 45 -2.55 0.65 -22.60
C ALA A 45 -2.25 0.22 -21.16
N VAL A 46 -2.03 -1.08 -20.94
CA VAL A 46 -1.75 -1.63 -19.60
C VAL A 46 -0.28 -2.07 -19.52
N PHE A 47 0.48 -1.40 -18.66
CA PHE A 47 1.85 -1.78 -18.35
C PHE A 47 1.91 -2.40 -16.94
N ASN A 48 2.30 -3.67 -16.87
CA ASN A 48 2.45 -4.39 -15.61
C ASN A 48 3.91 -4.83 -15.45
N ILE A 49 4.52 -4.41 -14.33
CA ILE A 49 5.88 -4.79 -13.95
C ILE A 49 5.86 -6.00 -13.00
N ASN A 50 4.91 -6.04 -12.05
CA ASN A 50 4.77 -7.11 -11.08
C ASN A 50 3.30 -7.24 -10.63
N GLY A 51 2.85 -8.48 -10.41
CA GLY A 51 1.49 -8.81 -10.01
C GLY A 51 0.58 -9.19 -11.18
N PHE A 52 -0.72 -9.24 -10.93
CA PHE A 52 -1.71 -9.67 -11.91
C PHE A 52 -2.60 -8.51 -12.33
N VAL A 53 -2.92 -8.44 -13.62
CA VAL A 53 -3.95 -7.54 -14.14
C VAL A 53 -5.02 -8.38 -14.83
N ARG A 54 -6.28 -8.07 -14.53
CA ARG A 54 -7.43 -8.64 -15.21
C ARG A 54 -8.15 -7.52 -15.96
N VAL A 55 -8.32 -7.69 -17.26
CA VAL A 55 -9.08 -6.77 -18.11
C VAL A 55 -10.35 -7.47 -18.56
N ALA A 56 -11.49 -6.80 -18.40
CA ALA A 56 -12.78 -7.27 -18.88
C ALA A 56 -13.48 -6.13 -19.62
N GLY A 57 -13.94 -6.40 -20.84
CA GLY A 57 -14.72 -5.45 -21.63
C GLY A 57 -16.18 -5.42 -21.20
N TYR A 58 -16.83 -4.27 -21.37
CA TYR A 58 -18.26 -4.08 -21.20
C TYR A 58 -18.76 -3.00 -22.17
N ALA A 59 -20.07 -2.94 -22.39
CA ALA A 59 -20.66 -1.86 -23.18
C ALA A 59 -20.74 -0.58 -22.34
N GLY A 60 -19.87 0.40 -22.64
CA GLY A 60 -19.81 1.68 -21.95
C GLY A 60 -18.76 2.61 -22.55
N ASP A 61 -18.66 3.81 -21.96
CA ASP A 61 -17.81 4.93 -22.38
C ASP A 61 -16.75 5.29 -21.32
N LYS A 62 -16.52 4.39 -20.36
CA LYS A 62 -15.58 4.57 -19.26
C LYS A 62 -14.63 3.40 -19.12
N VAL A 63 -13.46 3.68 -18.56
CA VAL A 63 -12.55 2.69 -18.01
C VAL A 63 -12.70 2.73 -16.48
N MET A 64 -13.11 1.60 -15.90
CA MET A 64 -13.16 1.43 -14.45
C MET A 64 -11.93 0.65 -13.97
N LEU A 65 -11.18 1.23 -13.05
CA LEU A 65 -9.98 0.64 -12.49
C LEU A 65 -10.14 0.40 -10.99
N GLU A 66 -9.95 -0.86 -10.58
CA GLU A 66 -9.83 -1.26 -9.18
C GLU A 66 -8.43 -1.80 -8.93
N VAL A 67 -7.71 -1.21 -7.96
CA VAL A 67 -6.39 -1.66 -7.52
C VAL A 67 -6.46 -2.09 -6.07
N GLN A 68 -6.03 -3.32 -5.80
CA GLN A 68 -5.76 -3.81 -4.46
C GLN A 68 -4.25 -3.75 -4.20
N LYS A 69 -3.82 -2.72 -3.48
CA LYS A 69 -2.41 -2.51 -3.13
C LYS A 69 -2.14 -3.11 -1.76
N THR A 70 -1.08 -3.93 -1.67
CA THR A 70 -0.51 -4.39 -0.41
C THR A 70 0.95 -3.98 -0.35
N LEU A 71 1.35 -3.28 0.71
CA LEU A 71 2.74 -3.03 1.07
C LEU A 71 3.04 -3.77 2.37
N SER A 72 4.14 -4.52 2.40
CA SER A 72 4.56 -5.32 3.55
C SER A 72 6.03 -5.03 3.86
N ALA A 73 6.38 -4.97 5.14
CA ALA A 73 7.77 -4.88 5.60
C ALA A 73 7.95 -5.56 6.95
N ASP A 74 9.20 -5.91 7.26
CA ASP A 74 9.56 -6.58 8.52
C ASP A 74 9.43 -5.64 9.74
N ASP A 75 9.46 -4.34 9.50
CA ASP A 75 9.35 -3.31 10.53
C ASP A 75 8.53 -2.09 10.06
N ARG A 76 8.04 -1.33 11.05
CA ARG A 76 7.17 -0.18 10.81
C ARG A 76 7.87 0.99 10.12
N GLU A 77 9.15 1.24 10.41
CA GLU A 77 9.89 2.34 9.80
C GLU A 77 10.05 2.11 8.30
N THR A 78 10.43 0.89 7.92
CA THR A 78 10.52 0.46 6.51
C THR A 78 9.15 0.53 5.82
N LEU A 79 8.07 0.11 6.50
CA LEU A 79 6.72 0.21 5.95
C LEU A 79 6.31 1.66 5.69
N GLU A 80 6.52 2.58 6.64
CA GLU A 80 6.18 3.99 6.47
C GLU A 80 7.03 4.66 5.38
N LYS A 81 8.32 4.32 5.30
CA LYS A 81 9.18 4.76 4.20
C LYS A 81 8.64 4.26 2.86
N GLY A 82 8.30 2.98 2.75
CA GLY A 82 7.72 2.39 1.55
C GLY A 82 6.40 3.05 1.14
N LYS A 83 5.53 3.41 2.09
CA LYS A 83 4.30 4.18 1.82
C LYS A 83 4.59 5.56 1.24
N SER A 84 5.67 6.22 1.66
CA SER A 84 6.05 7.55 1.18
C SER A 84 6.72 7.53 -0.21
N GLU A 85 7.46 6.47 -0.51
CA GLU A 85 8.24 6.32 -1.74
C GLU A 85 7.40 5.69 -2.87
N PHE A 86 6.55 4.72 -2.56
CA PHE A 86 5.71 4.06 -3.56
C PHE A 86 4.59 5.00 -4.05
N LYS A 87 4.67 5.38 -5.33
CA LYS A 87 3.68 6.26 -5.97
C LYS A 87 2.99 5.53 -7.12
N LEU A 88 1.74 5.14 -6.90
CA LEU A 88 0.86 4.73 -7.99
C LEU A 88 0.46 5.96 -8.80
N ARG A 89 0.67 5.92 -10.12
CA ARG A 89 0.31 7.01 -11.04
C ARG A 89 -0.68 6.52 -12.08
N PHE A 90 -1.50 7.45 -12.53
CA PHE A 90 -2.43 7.29 -13.64
C PHE A 90 -2.24 8.48 -14.56
N GLU A 91 -2.14 8.24 -15.86
CA GLU A 91 -1.94 9.28 -16.86
C GLU A 91 -3.04 9.13 -17.92
N GLN A 92 -3.62 10.24 -18.34
CA GLN A 92 -4.55 10.28 -19.47
C GLN A 92 -4.00 11.26 -20.49
N ALA A 93 -3.85 10.80 -21.73
CA ALA A 93 -3.31 11.57 -22.83
C ALA A 93 -4.17 11.36 -24.08
N GLY A 94 -5.02 12.35 -24.39
CA GLY A 94 -5.90 12.29 -25.56
C GLY A 94 -6.94 11.16 -25.49
N ASP A 95 -6.85 10.20 -26.40
CA ASP A 95 -7.67 9.00 -26.50
C ASP A 95 -7.10 7.79 -25.73
N SER A 96 -5.99 8.00 -25.02
CA SER A 96 -5.27 6.98 -24.28
C SER A 96 -5.39 7.20 -22.78
N VAL A 97 -5.67 6.11 -22.07
CA VAL A 97 -5.66 5.98 -20.60
C VAL A 97 -4.70 4.87 -20.20
#